data_AF-A0AAD8R5D2-F1
#
_entry.id   AF-A0AAD8R5D2-F1
#
_cell.length_a   1.000
_cell.length_b   1.000
_cell.length_c   1.000
_cell.angle_alpha   90.00
_cell.angle_beta   90.00
_cell.angle_gamma   90.00
#
_symmetry.space_group_name_H-M   'P 1'
#
loop_
_entity.id
_entity.type
_entity.pdbx_description
1 polymer ?
#
loop_
_entity_poly.entity_id
_entity_poly.type
_entity_poly.pdbx_seq_one_letter_code
_entity_poly.pdbx_strand_id
1 'polypeptide(L)'
;MSGEPREEEENAAELKIGEEFLKAKCLMNCEVAIILEHKYEQLQHMSSDGGADQVSQVFEKSQGYVKRFSRYKNPDAVRQVRETLSRYSLHEFELCTLGNLCPDTADEARALVPSLVPGGRFQGDERIDKMLNDLSLIKKFE
;
A
#
# COMPACT_ATOMS: atom_id res chain seq x y z
N MET A 1 33.92 -4.58 27.38
CA MET A 1 32.92 -3.74 26.70
C MET A 1 32.48 -4.48 25.46
N SER A 2 31.43 -5.29 25.59
CA SER A 2 30.71 -5.87 24.46
C SER A 2 29.98 -4.71 23.77
N GLY A 3 30.47 -4.30 22.59
CA GLY A 3 29.74 -3.35 21.77
C GLY A 3 28.43 -4.00 21.35
N GLU A 4 27.30 -3.39 21.72
CA GLU A 4 26.01 -3.77 21.14
C GLU A 4 26.14 -3.72 19.61
N PRO A 5 25.56 -4.68 18.88
CA PRO A 5 25.52 -4.59 17.43
C PRO A 5 24.83 -3.27 17.08
N ARG A 6 25.49 -2.42 16.30
CA ARG A 6 24.84 -1.23 15.76
C ARG A 6 23.67 -1.73 14.91
N GLU A 7 22.45 -1.37 15.27
CA GLU A 7 21.30 -1.56 14.40
C GLU A 7 21.65 -0.90 13.06
N GLU A 8 21.59 -1.67 11.98
CA GLU A 8 21.77 -1.10 10.65
C GLU A 8 20.68 -0.06 10.42
N GLU A 9 21.08 1.13 9.96
CA GLU A 9 20.13 2.23 9.74
C GLU A 9 19.14 1.84 8.63
N GLU A 10 17.86 1.80 8.98
CA GLU A 10 16.78 1.49 8.05
C GLU A 10 16.57 2.63 7.04
N ASN A 11 16.42 2.28 5.77
CA ASN A 11 16.16 3.20 4.67
C ASN A 11 15.20 2.58 3.64
N ALA A 12 13.94 3.02 3.66
CA ALA A 12 12.90 2.55 2.74
C ALA A 12 13.20 2.89 1.26
N ALA A 13 13.90 4.00 0.99
CA ALA A 13 14.31 4.36 -0.37
C ALA A 13 15.30 3.35 -0.97
N GLU A 14 15.99 2.58 -0.12
CA GLU A 14 16.94 1.53 -0.50
C GLU A 14 16.40 0.12 -0.19
N LEU A 15 15.13 -0.02 0.20
CA LEU A 15 14.52 -1.28 0.68
C LEU A 15 15.24 -1.92 1.88
N LYS A 16 15.91 -1.10 2.70
CA LYS A 16 16.50 -1.52 3.98
C LYS A 16 15.49 -1.31 5.09
N ILE A 17 14.48 -2.19 5.18
CA ILE A 17 13.35 -2.03 6.13
C ILE A 17 13.25 -3.18 7.14
N GLY A 18 14.35 -3.91 7.35
CA GLY A 18 14.36 -5.13 8.17
C GLY A 18 13.91 -6.39 7.43
N GLU A 19 14.52 -7.53 7.75
CA GLU A 19 14.25 -8.80 7.07
C GLU A 19 12.80 -9.29 7.19
N GLU A 20 12.17 -9.02 8.34
CA GLU A 20 10.78 -9.43 8.60
C GLU A 20 9.81 -8.70 7.68
N PHE A 21 10.03 -7.40 7.43
CA PHE A 21 9.19 -6.60 6.55
C PHE A 21 9.48 -6.84 5.07
N LEU A 22 10.70 -7.23 4.71
CA LEU A 22 11.02 -7.68 3.34
C LEU A 22 10.28 -8.96 2.94
N LYS A 23 9.93 -9.81 3.92
CA LYS A 23 9.19 -11.07 3.71
C LYS A 23 7.68 -10.90 3.91
N ALA A 24 7.25 -9.81 4.54
CA ALA A 24 5.85 -9.54 4.83
C ALA A 24 5.07 -9.15 3.57
N LYS A 25 3.76 -9.43 3.58
CA LYS A 25 2.81 -8.83 2.65
C LYS A 25 2.41 -7.44 3.15
N CYS A 26 2.37 -6.48 2.24
CA CYS A 26 1.93 -5.12 2.56
C CYS A 26 0.47 -4.93 2.12
N LEU A 27 -0.25 -4.01 2.74
CA LEU A 27 -1.62 -3.64 2.37
C LEU A 27 -1.66 -2.20 1.86
N MET A 28 -2.36 -1.99 0.75
CA MET A 28 -2.71 -0.67 0.24
C MET A 28 -3.80 -0.05 1.12
N ASN A 29 -3.88 1.28 1.14
CA ASN A 29 -4.89 2.02 1.91
C ASN A 29 -6.30 1.54 1.57
N CYS A 30 -6.58 1.26 0.29
CA CYS A 30 -7.88 0.79 -0.16
C CYS A 30 -8.25 -0.60 0.37
N GLU A 31 -7.30 -1.52 0.49
CA GLU A 31 -7.54 -2.82 1.11
C GLU A 31 -7.77 -2.68 2.61
N VAL A 32 -6.96 -1.84 3.28
CA VAL A 32 -7.16 -1.53 4.70
C VAL A 32 -8.53 -0.90 4.93
N ALA A 33 -9.00 -0.02 4.03
CA ALA A 33 -10.32 0.59 4.12
C ALA A 33 -11.44 -0.45 4.12
N ILE A 34 -11.39 -1.42 3.19
CA ILE A 34 -12.36 -2.52 3.12
C ILE A 34 -12.31 -3.38 4.39
N ILE A 35 -11.10 -3.75 4.85
CA ILE A 35 -10.91 -4.59 6.03
C ILE A 35 -11.46 -3.89 7.30
N LEU A 36 -11.13 -2.62 7.49
CA LEU A 36 -11.58 -1.85 8.65
C LEU A 36 -13.07 -1.53 8.58
N GLU A 37 -13.64 -1.30 7.40
CA GLU A 37 -15.09 -1.14 7.23
C GLU A 37 -15.84 -2.41 7.63
N HIS A 38 -15.44 -3.57 7.12
CA HIS A 38 -16.05 -4.83 7.48
C HIS A 38 -15.91 -5.13 8.97
N LYS A 39 -14.75 -4.84 9.56
CA LYS A 39 -14.55 -5.01 11.02
C LYS A 39 -15.46 -4.08 11.81
N TYR A 40 -15.63 -2.83 11.37
CA TYR A 40 -16.51 -1.88 12.02
C TYR A 40 -17.97 -2.35 11.99
N GLU A 41 -18.46 -2.83 10.85
CA GLU A 41 -19.82 -3.40 10.72
C GLU A 41 -20.03 -4.59 11.67
N GLN A 42 -19.07 -5.51 11.75
CA GLN A 42 -19.13 -6.62 12.70
C GLN A 42 -19.25 -6.15 14.15
N LEU A 43 -18.47 -5.13 14.53
CA LEU A 43 -18.54 -4.54 15.87
C LEU A 43 -19.91 -3.93 16.14
N GLN A 44 -20.51 -3.24 15.16
CA GLN A 44 -21.87 -2.69 15.28
C GLN A 44 -22.91 -3.81 15.45
N HIS A 45 -22.81 -4.90 14.68
CA HIS A 45 -23.76 -6.01 14.76
C HIS A 45 -23.64 -6.86 16.04
N MET A 46 -22.44 -6.99 16.60
CA MET A 46 -22.23 -7.64 17.90
C MET A 46 -22.70 -6.78 19.08
N SER A 47 -22.90 -5.48 18.84
CA SER A 47 -23.25 -4.49 19.84
C SER A 47 -24.75 -4.28 19.94
N SER A 48 -25.49 -5.29 20.40
CA SER A 48 -26.88 -5.11 20.83
C SER A 48 -27.01 -4.23 22.09
N ASP A 49 -25.88 -3.90 22.74
CA ASP A 49 -25.81 -3.23 24.05
C ASP A 49 -24.68 -2.17 24.15
N GLY A 50 -24.34 -1.47 23.06
CA GLY A 50 -23.48 -0.26 23.11
C GLY A 50 -21.99 -0.42 22.79
N GLY A 51 -21.54 -1.51 22.15
CA GLY A 51 -20.11 -1.72 21.80
C GLY A 51 -19.54 -0.84 20.68
N ALA A 52 -20.31 0.11 20.11
CA ALA A 52 -19.76 1.20 19.31
C ALA A 52 -18.77 2.07 20.13
N ASP A 53 -18.97 2.17 21.44
CA ASP A 53 -18.13 2.95 22.36
C ASP A 53 -16.78 2.28 22.70
N GLN A 54 -16.49 1.07 22.16
CA GLN A 54 -15.24 0.33 22.40
C GLN A 54 -14.25 0.37 21.23
N VAL A 55 -14.53 1.14 20.18
CA VAL A 55 -13.58 1.29 19.08
C VAL A 55 -12.40 2.14 19.55
N SER A 56 -11.17 1.61 19.43
CA SER A 56 -10.00 2.35 19.87
C SER A 56 -9.77 3.60 19.02
N GLN A 57 -9.24 4.66 19.62
CA GLN A 57 -8.89 5.89 18.90
C GLN A 57 -7.94 5.63 17.70
N VAL A 58 -7.06 4.63 17.82
CA VAL A 58 -6.17 4.20 16.73
C VAL A 58 -6.98 3.64 15.56
N PHE A 59 -7.97 2.79 15.83
CA PHE A 59 -8.85 2.26 14.80
C PHE A 59 -9.63 3.38 14.10
N GLU A 60 -10.27 4.28 14.85
CA GLU A 60 -11.06 5.39 14.28
C GLU A 60 -10.21 6.29 13.37
N LYS A 61 -9.02 6.68 13.85
CA LYS A 61 -8.09 7.50 13.08
C LYS A 61 -7.59 6.77 11.84
N SER A 62 -7.27 5.49 11.95
CA SER A 62 -6.79 4.68 10.83
C SER A 62 -7.90 4.52 9.79
N GLN A 63 -9.12 4.19 10.21
CA GLN A 63 -10.29 4.07 9.34
C GLN A 63 -10.58 5.40 8.64
N GLY A 64 -10.58 6.52 9.37
CA GLY A 64 -10.77 7.85 8.80
C GLY A 64 -9.70 8.22 7.77
N TYR A 65 -8.44 7.90 8.06
CA TYR A 65 -7.32 8.13 7.12
C TYR A 65 -7.51 7.30 5.85
N VAL A 66 -7.70 5.98 5.97
CA VAL A 66 -7.79 5.12 4.78
C VAL A 66 -9.06 5.40 3.98
N LYS A 67 -10.20 5.73 4.60
CA LYS A 67 -11.40 6.16 3.88
C LYS A 67 -11.18 7.44 3.08
N ARG A 68 -10.36 8.36 3.60
CA ARG A 68 -10.05 9.63 2.95
C ARG A 68 -9.02 9.50 1.82
N PHE A 69 -7.96 8.72 2.04
CA PHE A 69 -6.80 8.66 1.15
C PHE A 69 -6.76 7.41 0.25
N SER A 70 -7.73 6.51 0.36
CA SER A 70 -7.90 5.44 -0.62
C SER A 70 -8.18 6.02 -1.99
N ARG A 71 -7.34 5.65 -2.95
CA ARG A 71 -7.51 6.01 -4.36
C ARG A 71 -8.58 5.18 -5.05
N TYR A 72 -8.79 3.98 -4.53
CA TYR A 72 -9.75 3.00 -5.00
C TYR A 72 -10.78 2.71 -3.90
N LYS A 73 -12.07 2.78 -4.21
CA LYS A 73 -13.22 2.52 -3.32
C LYS A 73 -14.04 1.30 -3.75
N ASN A 74 -14.06 0.97 -5.05
CA ASN A 74 -14.79 -0.19 -5.54
C ASN A 74 -13.98 -1.45 -5.20
N PRO A 75 -14.53 -2.43 -4.46
CA PRO A 75 -13.82 -3.67 -4.11
C PRO A 75 -13.25 -4.43 -5.32
N ASP A 76 -13.95 -4.41 -6.46
CA ASP A 76 -13.46 -5.03 -7.69
C ASP A 76 -12.25 -4.30 -8.28
N ALA A 77 -12.26 -2.96 -8.24
CA ALA A 77 -11.14 -2.14 -8.65
C ALA A 77 -9.93 -2.36 -7.74
N VAL A 78 -10.13 -2.41 -6.41
CA VAL A 78 -9.08 -2.72 -5.44
C VAL A 78 -8.40 -4.06 -5.75
N ARG A 79 -9.21 -5.09 -6.01
CA ARG A 79 -8.72 -6.40 -6.42
C ARG A 79 -7.92 -6.32 -7.72
N GLN A 80 -8.45 -5.61 -8.72
CA GLN A 80 -7.81 -5.48 -10.03
C GLN A 80 -6.48 -4.72 -9.96
N VAL A 81 -6.36 -3.70 -9.11
CA VAL A 81 -5.10 -2.99 -8.85
C VAL A 81 -4.06 -3.92 -8.26
N ARG A 82 -4.44 -4.69 -7.23
CA ARG A 82 -3.55 -5.68 -6.60
C ARG A 82 -3.07 -6.71 -7.62
N GLU A 83 -3.98 -7.26 -8.42
CA GLU A 83 -3.65 -8.24 -9.45
C GLU A 83 -2.75 -7.65 -10.55
N THR A 84 -2.99 -6.40 -10.94
CA THR A 84 -2.19 -5.68 -11.94
C THR A 84 -0.77 -5.48 -11.44
N LEU A 85 -0.59 -4.85 -10.27
CA LEU A 85 0.73 -4.58 -9.71
C LEU A 85 1.54 -5.84 -9.39
N SER A 86 0.87 -6.93 -9.00
CA SER A 86 1.55 -8.19 -8.70
C SER A 86 2.25 -8.81 -9.93
N ARG A 87 1.86 -8.44 -11.15
CA ARG A 87 2.50 -8.89 -12.41
C ARG A 87 3.84 -8.20 -12.68
N TYR A 88 4.12 -7.13 -11.93
CA TYR A 88 5.25 -6.24 -12.18
C TYR A 88 6.50 -6.62 -11.36
N SER A 89 6.51 -7.73 -10.62
CA SER A 89 7.69 -8.23 -9.87
C SER A 89 8.30 -7.17 -8.92
N LEU A 90 7.43 -6.33 -8.35
CA LEU A 90 7.77 -5.29 -7.38
C LEU A 90 7.96 -5.92 -5.99
N HIS A 91 8.75 -5.27 -5.12
CA HIS A 91 8.65 -5.56 -3.69
C HIS A 91 7.28 -5.11 -3.15
N GLU A 92 6.80 -5.74 -2.09
CA GLU A 92 5.50 -5.42 -1.48
C GLU A 92 5.40 -3.95 -1.05
N PHE A 93 6.52 -3.38 -0.57
CA PHE A 93 6.64 -1.95 -0.27
C PHE A 93 6.43 -1.07 -1.49
N GLU A 94 7.11 -1.36 -2.60
CA GLU A 94 7.02 -0.61 -3.86
C GLU A 94 5.60 -0.69 -4.44
N LEU A 95 5.04 -1.90 -4.45
CA LEU A 95 3.68 -2.17 -4.88
C LEU A 95 2.68 -1.30 -4.11
N CYS A 96 2.72 -1.36 -2.78
CA CYS A 96 1.76 -0.61 -1.97
C CYS A 96 1.97 0.90 -2.09
N THR A 97 3.22 1.35 -2.21
CA THR A 97 3.52 2.77 -2.39
C THR A 97 2.97 3.29 -3.72
N LEU A 98 3.18 2.57 -4.81
CA LEU A 98 2.61 2.90 -6.13
C LEU A 98 1.08 2.86 -6.13
N GLY A 99 0.48 1.83 -5.51
CA GLY A 99 -0.97 1.72 -5.38
C GLY A 99 -1.61 2.82 -4.53
N ASN A 100 -0.88 3.36 -3.55
CA ASN A 100 -1.36 4.44 -2.69
C ASN A 100 -1.17 5.83 -3.31
N LEU A 101 0.01 6.07 -3.90
CA LEU A 101 0.38 7.39 -4.42
C LEU A 101 -0.19 7.65 -5.81
N CYS A 102 -0.28 6.59 -6.65
CA CYS A 102 -0.76 6.64 -8.03
C CYS A 102 -0.07 7.74 -8.86
N PRO A 103 1.26 7.64 -9.09
CA PRO A 103 1.98 8.58 -9.95
C PRO A 103 1.47 8.52 -11.39
N ASP A 104 1.55 9.64 -12.10
CA ASP A 104 1.07 9.77 -13.48
C ASP A 104 2.17 9.49 -14.51
N THR A 105 3.45 9.64 -14.12
CA THR A 105 4.60 9.48 -15.02
C THR A 105 5.70 8.63 -14.41
N ALA A 106 6.54 8.00 -15.24
CA ALA A 106 7.68 7.22 -14.76
C ALA A 106 8.68 8.05 -13.93
N ASP A 107 8.89 9.32 -14.28
CA ASP A 107 9.75 10.23 -13.52
C ASP A 107 9.20 10.50 -12.13
N GLU A 108 7.90 10.74 -12.01
CA GLU A 108 7.24 10.91 -10.71
C GLU A 108 7.32 9.61 -9.89
N ALA A 109 7.06 8.46 -10.51
CA ALA A 109 7.14 7.16 -9.83
C ALA A 109 8.53 6.92 -9.24
N ARG A 110 9.60 7.25 -9.98
CA ARG A 110 10.98 7.15 -9.50
C ARG A 110 11.31 8.16 -8.41
N ALA A 111 10.80 9.39 -8.53
CA ALA A 111 11.01 10.41 -7.51
C ALA A 111 10.35 10.03 -6.17
N LEU A 112 9.17 9.42 -6.22
CA LEU A 112 8.43 8.99 -5.04
C LEU A 112 8.90 7.64 -4.48
N VAL A 113 9.37 6.73 -5.35
CA VAL A 113 9.84 5.40 -4.97
C VAL A 113 11.26 5.19 -5.53
N PRO A 114 12.29 5.74 -4.86
CA PRO A 114 13.67 5.70 -5.38
C PRO A 114 14.25 4.30 -5.52
N SER A 115 13.66 3.29 -4.85
CA SER A 115 14.05 1.89 -5.00
C SER A 115 13.73 1.30 -6.38
N LEU A 116 12.88 1.98 -7.17
CA LEU A 116 12.65 1.71 -8.59
C LEU A 116 13.85 2.20 -9.43
N VAL A 117 15.04 1.66 -9.17
CA VAL A 117 16.29 2.15 -9.78
C VAL A 117 16.35 1.78 -11.27
N PRO A 118 16.70 2.73 -12.17
CA PRO A 118 17.01 2.43 -13.57
C PRO A 118 18.15 1.40 -13.68
N GLY A 119 17.89 0.28 -14.36
CA GLY A 119 18.86 -0.84 -14.47
C GLY A 119 18.84 -1.84 -13.30
N GLY A 120 17.94 -1.67 -12.33
CA GLY A 120 17.65 -2.65 -11.28
C GLY A 120 16.79 -3.82 -11.76
N ARG A 121 16.09 -4.50 -10.83
CA ARG A 121 15.18 -5.63 -11.16
C ARG A 121 13.96 -5.22 -11.99
N PHE A 122 13.56 -3.95 -11.88
CA PHE A 122 12.46 -3.35 -12.64
C PHE A 122 13.03 -2.56 -13.82
N GLN A 123 13.21 -3.20 -14.97
CA GLN A 123 13.87 -2.58 -16.12
C GLN A 123 12.89 -1.88 -17.06
N GLY A 124 13.23 -0.64 -17.41
CA GLY A 124 12.67 0.10 -18.54
C GLY A 124 11.54 1.06 -18.17
N ASP A 125 11.71 2.32 -18.58
CA ASP A 125 10.67 3.36 -18.53
C ASP A 125 9.36 2.86 -19.16
N GLU A 126 9.46 2.13 -20.27
CA GLU A 126 8.33 1.50 -20.94
C GLU A 126 7.51 0.57 -20.03
N ARG A 127 8.17 -0.14 -19.09
CA ARG A 127 7.48 -1.04 -18.16
C ARG A 127 6.77 -0.26 -17.06
N ILE A 128 7.39 0.82 -16.55
CA ILE A 128 6.74 1.73 -15.60
C ILE A 128 5.55 2.38 -16.30
N ASP A 129 5.75 2.95 -17.48
CA ASP A 129 4.69 3.60 -18.24
C ASP A 129 3.54 2.66 -18.53
N LYS A 130 3.82 1.42 -18.95
CA LYS A 130 2.77 0.41 -19.16
C LYS A 130 2.02 0.09 -17.87
N MET A 131 2.72 -0.07 -16.75
CA MET A 131 2.08 -0.29 -15.45
C MET A 131 1.19 0.89 -15.05
N LEU A 132 1.66 2.13 -15.18
CA LEU A 132 0.89 3.32 -14.85
C LEU A 132 -0.34 3.47 -15.78
N ASN A 133 -0.19 3.12 -17.06
CA ASN A 133 -1.30 3.04 -18.00
C ASN A 133 -2.32 1.97 -17.61
N ASP A 134 -1.88 0.77 -17.22
CA ASP A 134 -2.78 -0.29 -16.74
C ASP A 134 -3.56 0.17 -15.49
N LEU A 135 -2.90 0.88 -14.55
CA LEU A 135 -3.56 1.45 -13.37
C LEU A 135 -4.54 2.58 -13.71
N SER A 136 -4.17 3.47 -14.62
CA SER A 136 -5.02 4.60 -15.01
C SER A 136 -6.32 4.14 -15.68
N LEU A 137 -6.27 3.03 -16.42
CA LEU A 137 -7.46 2.38 -16.97
C LEU A 137 -8.40 1.91 -15.87
N ILE A 138 -7.90 1.27 -14.81
CA ILE A 138 -8.74 0.82 -13.68
C ILE A 138 -9.40 2.02 -13.01
N LYS A 139 -8.60 3.05 -12.70
CA LYS A 139 -9.07 4.28 -12.05
C LYS A 139 -10.11 5.05 -12.86
N LYS A 140 -10.10 4.92 -14.19
CA LYS A 140 -11.09 5.58 -15.07
C LYS A 140 -12.49 4.97 -14.95
N PHE A 141 -12.59 3.71 -14.56
CA PHE A 141 -13.86 2.96 -14.47
C PHE A 141 -14.32 2.74 -13.03
N GLU A 142 -13.72 3.46 -12.09
CA GLU A 142 -14.06 3.48 -10.68
C GLU A 142 -14.92 4.69 -10.30
#